data_AF-A0A924NKZ4-F1
#
_entry.id   AF-A0A924NKZ4-F1
#
_cell.length_a   1.000
_cell.length_b   1.000
_cell.length_c   1.000
_cell.angle_alpha   90.00
_cell.angle_beta   90.00
_cell.angle_gamma   90.00
#
_symmetry.space_group_name_H-M   'P 1'
#
loop_
_entity.id
_entity.type
_entity.pdbx_description
1 polymer ?
#
loop_
_entity_poly.entity_id
_entity_poly.type
_entity_poly.pdbx_seq_one_letter_code
_entity_poly.pdbx_strand_id
1 'polypeptide(L)'
;AKICVVDDVWATIGSDNFNRRSWTHDSELSAAIVDTTRDPRLPTDPGGLGDGARTYARDLRLLLAREHLDAADNTGLLDPDEAFDRFASSAAALQAWCGGGRTGPRPPGRLRPLAPAPIGPVQRLWATRVYRRAYDPDGRPRHLRAGAF
;
A
#
# COMPACT_ATOMS: atom_id res chain seq x y z
N ALA A 1 -4.14 -1.61 9.84
CA ALA A 1 -3.20 -2.75 9.92
C ALA A 1 -1.79 -2.25 9.57
N LYS A 2 -0.74 -2.91 10.04
CA LYS A 2 0.64 -2.66 9.57
C LYS A 2 1.16 -3.95 8.98
N ILE A 3 0.99 -4.02 7.68
CA ILE A 3 1.20 -5.19 6.86
C ILE A 3 1.81 -4.73 5.55
N CYS A 4 2.78 -5.47 5.06
CA CYS A 4 3.36 -5.29 3.74
C CYS A 4 3.40 -6.66 3.07
N VAL A 5 3.06 -6.71 1.79
CA VAL A 5 3.28 -7.87 0.93
C VAL A 5 4.04 -7.35 -0.28
N VAL A 6 5.12 -8.03 -0.66
CA VAL A 6 5.95 -7.63 -1.80
C VAL A 6 6.07 -8.82 -2.75
N ASP A 7 5.70 -8.59 -4.01
CA ASP A 7 5.83 -9.51 -5.16
C ASP A 7 5.19 -10.90 -4.97
N ASP A 8 4.28 -11.02 -4.01
CA ASP A 8 3.79 -12.31 -3.49
C ASP A 8 4.93 -13.23 -2.97
N VAL A 9 6.12 -12.70 -2.64
CA VAL A 9 7.29 -13.47 -2.16
C VAL A 9 7.32 -13.52 -0.64
N TRP A 10 7.13 -12.38 0.01
CA TRP A 10 7.23 -12.24 1.45
C TRP A 10 6.21 -11.24 1.97
N ALA A 11 5.90 -11.37 3.26
CA ALA A 11 5.01 -10.46 3.94
C ALA A 11 5.53 -10.09 5.33
N THR A 12 5.16 -8.90 5.81
CA THR A 12 5.36 -8.49 7.20
C THR A 12 4.04 -8.25 7.89
N ILE A 13 4.00 -8.53 9.19
CA ILE A 13 2.92 -8.12 10.07
C ILE A 13 3.57 -7.62 11.35
N GLY A 14 3.16 -6.44 11.82
CA GLY A 14 3.77 -5.85 13.00
C GLY A 14 2.94 -4.76 13.65
N SER A 15 3.53 -4.15 14.67
CA SER A 15 2.98 -2.98 15.34
C SER A 15 3.45 -1.65 14.72
N ASP A 16 4.51 -1.68 13.91
CA ASP A 16 5.20 -0.51 13.37
C ASP A 16 4.41 0.19 12.26
N ASN A 17 4.03 1.44 12.50
CA ASN A 17 3.47 2.27 11.43
C ASN A 17 4.59 2.78 10.51
N PHE A 18 4.25 3.06 9.25
CA PHE A 18 5.12 3.85 8.35
C PHE A 18 5.18 5.32 8.80
N ASN A 19 5.87 5.57 9.90
CA ASN A 19 6.19 6.89 10.40
C ASN A 19 7.45 6.84 11.27
N ARG A 20 8.05 8.01 11.50
CA ARG A 20 9.28 8.13 12.30
C ARG A 20 9.10 7.63 13.74
N ARG A 21 7.92 7.78 14.34
CA ARG A 21 7.68 7.41 15.74
C ARG A 21 7.89 5.92 15.94
N SER A 22 7.21 5.10 15.16
CA SER A 22 7.37 3.64 15.19
C SER A 22 8.77 3.19 14.77
N TRP A 23 9.42 3.89 13.84
CA TRP A 23 10.72 3.45 13.30
C TRP A 23 11.94 3.94 14.07
N THR A 24 11.81 4.85 15.04
CA THR A 24 12.98 5.42 15.75
C THR A 24 12.81 5.64 17.25
N HIS A 25 11.58 5.64 17.77
CA HIS A 25 11.32 6.05 19.15
C HIS A 25 10.56 5.00 19.96
N ASP A 26 9.45 4.51 19.43
CA ASP A 26 8.60 3.55 20.13
C ASP A 26 9.18 2.13 20.03
N SER A 27 8.95 1.30 21.04
CA SER A 27 9.25 -0.13 20.95
C SER A 27 8.22 -0.81 20.07
N GLU A 28 8.67 -1.49 19.01
CA GLU A 28 7.81 -2.18 18.05
C GLU A 28 8.22 -3.64 17.91
N LEU A 29 7.27 -4.48 17.47
CA LEU A 29 7.50 -5.88 17.15
C LEU A 29 6.90 -6.19 15.78
N SER A 30 7.70 -6.81 14.92
CA SER A 30 7.29 -7.21 13.58
C SER A 30 7.81 -8.61 13.25
N ALA A 31 6.99 -9.40 12.58
CA ALA A 31 7.37 -10.68 12.01
C ALA A 31 7.47 -10.54 10.49
N ALA A 32 8.59 -10.97 9.93
CA ALA A 32 8.78 -11.12 8.48
C ALA A 32 8.66 -12.60 8.12
N ILE A 33 7.79 -12.90 7.17
CA ILE A 33 7.47 -14.26 6.76
C ILE A 33 7.89 -14.46 5.31
N VAL A 34 8.78 -15.42 5.10
CA VAL A 34 9.15 -15.95 3.80
C VAL A 34 8.79 -17.43 3.81
N ASP A 35 7.72 -17.79 3.12
CA ASP A 35 7.31 -19.18 2.94
C ASP A 35 8.25 -19.87 1.94
N THR A 36 8.54 -21.15 2.16
CA THR A 36 9.38 -21.97 1.27
C THR A 36 8.57 -22.59 0.13
N THR A 37 7.24 -22.62 0.26
CA THR A 37 6.33 -23.21 -0.72
C THR A 37 6.10 -22.25 -1.87
N ARG A 38 6.50 -22.64 -3.08
CA ARG A 38 6.21 -21.88 -4.31
C ARG A 38 4.74 -21.99 -4.67
N ASP A 39 4.18 -20.87 -5.10
CA ASP A 39 2.82 -20.81 -5.58
C ASP A 39 2.75 -21.17 -7.08
N PRO A 40 1.94 -22.16 -7.50
CA PRO A 40 1.88 -22.56 -8.91
C PRO A 40 0.93 -21.68 -9.75
N ARG A 41 0.15 -20.77 -9.16
CA ARG A 41 -0.81 -19.93 -9.89
C ARG A 41 -0.06 -18.87 -10.71
N LEU A 42 -0.57 -18.57 -11.91
CA LEU A 42 -0.04 -17.48 -12.73
C LEU A 42 -0.48 -16.11 -12.19
N PRO A 43 0.36 -15.07 -12.30
CA PRO A 43 1.76 -15.12 -12.71
C PRO A 43 2.63 -15.82 -11.64
N THR A 44 3.51 -16.74 -12.06
CA THR A 44 4.36 -17.48 -11.11
C THR A 44 5.46 -16.61 -10.50
N ASP A 45 5.80 -15.49 -11.12
CA ASP A 45 6.79 -14.52 -10.65
C ASP A 45 6.30 -13.08 -10.89
N PRO A 46 5.41 -12.55 -10.04
CA PRO A 46 4.82 -11.22 -10.22
C PRO A 46 5.84 -10.09 -10.30
N GLY A 47 6.95 -10.20 -9.55
CA GLY A 47 8.02 -9.20 -9.56
C GLY A 47 8.95 -9.29 -10.77
N GLY A 48 8.94 -10.41 -11.51
CA GLY A 48 9.84 -10.64 -12.64
C GLY A 48 11.33 -10.71 -12.27
N LEU A 49 11.65 -10.97 -11.00
CA LEU A 49 13.02 -10.98 -10.45
C LEU A 49 13.60 -12.40 -10.30
N GLY A 50 12.82 -13.44 -10.61
CA GLY A 50 13.21 -14.85 -10.51
C GLY A 50 12.92 -15.50 -9.16
N ASP A 51 12.51 -14.73 -8.15
CA ASP A 51 12.18 -15.23 -6.82
C ASP A 51 10.95 -16.15 -6.84
N GLY A 52 9.97 -15.82 -7.68
CA GLY A 52 8.68 -16.51 -7.80
C GLY A 52 7.79 -16.30 -6.58
N ALA A 53 6.49 -16.35 -6.76
CA ALA A 53 5.53 -16.20 -5.68
C ALA A 53 5.57 -17.35 -4.66
N ARG A 54 5.10 -17.05 -3.46
CA ARG A 54 4.93 -17.97 -2.33
C ARG A 54 3.48 -18.01 -1.89
N THR A 55 3.03 -19.18 -1.46
CA THR A 55 1.62 -19.42 -1.12
C THR A 55 1.14 -18.48 -0.02
N TYR A 56 1.89 -18.37 1.08
CA TYR A 56 1.50 -17.52 2.22
C TYR A 56 1.28 -16.04 1.83
N ALA A 57 2.27 -15.43 1.17
CA ALA A 57 2.23 -14.01 0.82
C ALA A 57 1.09 -13.73 -0.18
N ARG A 58 0.93 -14.60 -1.18
CA ARG A 58 -0.17 -14.50 -2.16
C ARG A 58 -1.54 -14.66 -1.53
N ASP A 59 -1.74 -15.69 -0.70
CA ASP A 59 -3.04 -15.93 -0.07
C ASP A 59 -3.43 -14.79 0.86
N LEU A 60 -2.47 -14.23 1.61
CA LEU A 60 -2.71 -13.06 2.45
C LEU A 60 -3.16 -11.84 1.63
N ARG A 61 -2.49 -11.56 0.51
CA ARG A 61 -2.89 -10.47 -0.40
C ARG A 61 -4.28 -10.70 -0.98
N LEU A 62 -4.56 -11.91 -1.47
CA LEU A 62 -5.86 -12.25 -2.07
C LEU A 62 -7.00 -12.17 -1.04
N LEU A 63 -6.79 -12.67 0.19
CA LEU A 63 -7.76 -12.58 1.28
C LEU A 63 -8.15 -11.13 1.56
N LEU A 64 -7.17 -10.26 1.75
CA LEU A 64 -7.39 -8.83 2.02
C LEU A 64 -8.02 -8.12 0.82
N ALA A 65 -7.60 -8.46 -0.39
CA ALA A 65 -8.17 -7.91 -1.61
C ALA A 65 -9.66 -8.24 -1.74
N ARG A 66 -10.05 -9.50 -1.53
CA ARG A 66 -11.46 -9.89 -1.54
C ARG A 66 -12.27 -9.15 -0.48
N GLU A 67 -11.73 -9.02 0.73
CA GLU A 67 -12.42 -8.27 1.79
C GLU A 67 -12.63 -6.80 1.40
N HIS A 68 -11.61 -6.14 0.85
CA HIS A 68 -11.70 -4.73 0.45
C HIS A 68 -12.65 -4.48 -0.71
N LEU A 69 -12.76 -5.44 -1.62
CA LEU A 69 -13.62 -5.36 -2.81
C LEU A 69 -15.01 -5.95 -2.57
N ASP A 70 -15.28 -6.54 -1.39
CA ASP A 70 -16.42 -7.40 -1.12
C ASP A 70 -16.62 -8.48 -2.22
N ALA A 71 -15.51 -9.05 -2.70
CA ALA A 71 -15.50 -10.04 -3.78
C ALA A 71 -15.64 -11.48 -3.24
N ALA A 72 -16.39 -12.32 -3.95
CA ALA A 72 -16.64 -13.71 -3.56
C ALA A 72 -15.45 -14.64 -3.86
N ASP A 73 -14.64 -14.33 -4.87
CA ASP A 73 -13.53 -15.16 -5.34
C ASP A 73 -12.32 -14.32 -5.76
N ASN A 74 -11.30 -14.97 -6.30
CA ASN A 74 -10.03 -14.36 -6.70
C ASN A 74 -10.02 -13.90 -8.17
N THR A 75 -11.16 -13.86 -8.85
CA THR A 75 -11.23 -13.50 -10.27
C THR A 75 -10.61 -12.13 -10.48
N GLY A 76 -9.57 -12.06 -11.30
CA GLY A 76 -8.80 -10.86 -11.60
C GLY A 76 -8.10 -10.21 -10.41
N LEU A 77 -7.81 -10.98 -9.37
CA LEU A 77 -6.98 -10.55 -8.25
C LEU A 77 -5.60 -11.20 -8.27
N LEU A 78 -5.35 -12.22 -9.10
CA LEU A 78 -4.07 -12.92 -9.15
C LEU A 78 -2.97 -12.05 -9.75
N ASP A 79 -3.21 -11.51 -10.94
CA ASP A 79 -2.30 -10.57 -11.60
C ASP A 79 -2.30 -9.21 -10.87
N PRO A 80 -1.14 -8.64 -10.50
CA PRO A 80 -1.08 -7.37 -9.78
C PRO A 80 -1.67 -6.18 -10.53
N ASP A 81 -1.51 -6.11 -11.85
CA ASP A 81 -2.00 -5.00 -12.66
C ASP A 81 -3.53 -5.09 -12.80
N GLU A 82 -4.06 -6.28 -13.08
CA GLU A 82 -5.53 -6.49 -13.08
C GLU A 82 -6.13 -6.22 -11.70
N ALA A 83 -5.46 -6.66 -10.63
CA ALA A 83 -5.89 -6.39 -9.26
C ALA A 83 -5.93 -4.88 -8.98
N PHE A 84 -4.91 -4.12 -9.41
CA PHE A 84 -4.89 -2.67 -9.27
C PHE A 84 -6.09 -2.01 -9.97
N ASP A 85 -6.37 -2.40 -11.21
CA ASP A 85 -7.49 -1.86 -11.98
C ASP A 85 -8.85 -2.14 -11.32
N ARG A 86 -9.00 -3.32 -10.69
CA ARG A 86 -10.20 -3.65 -9.89
C ARG A 86 -10.34 -2.78 -8.66
N PHE A 87 -9.24 -2.55 -7.93
CA PHE A 87 -9.22 -1.63 -6.79
C PHE A 87 -9.59 -0.20 -7.20
N ALA A 88 -8.97 0.31 -8.26
CA ALA A 88 -9.23 1.64 -8.78
C ALA A 88 -10.71 1.81 -9.21
N SER A 89 -11.24 0.82 -9.94
CA SER A 89 -12.62 0.82 -10.42
C SER A 89 -13.64 0.74 -9.27
N SER A 90 -13.43 -0.14 -8.30
CA SER A 90 -14.29 -0.25 -7.11
C SER A 90 -14.27 1.06 -6.29
N ALA A 91 -13.09 1.63 -6.08
CA ALA A 91 -12.94 2.88 -5.36
C ALA A 91 -13.62 4.05 -6.08
N ALA A 92 -13.47 4.14 -7.41
CA ALA A 92 -14.11 5.16 -8.23
C ALA A 92 -15.64 5.04 -8.20
N ALA A 93 -16.18 3.81 -8.29
CA ALA A 93 -17.61 3.57 -8.20
C ALA A 93 -18.19 4.00 -6.84
N LEU A 94 -17.54 3.61 -5.74
CA LEU A 94 -17.99 4.00 -4.40
C LEU A 94 -17.86 5.52 -4.15
N GLN A 95 -16.81 6.15 -4.70
CA GLN A 95 -16.64 7.60 -4.66
C GLN A 95 -17.72 8.32 -5.47
N ALA A 96 -18.06 7.85 -6.66
CA ALA A 96 -19.12 8.42 -7.50
C ALA A 96 -20.49 8.31 -6.82
N TRP A 97 -20.82 7.16 -6.22
CA TRP A 97 -22.04 6.99 -5.45
C TRP A 97 -22.10 7.93 -4.24
N CYS A 98 -20.99 8.06 -3.50
CA CYS A 98 -20.91 9.02 -2.40
C CYS A 98 -21.08 10.48 -2.87
N GLY A 99 -20.42 10.86 -3.96
CA GLY A 99 -20.47 12.19 -4.55
C GLY A 99 -21.83 12.53 -5.17
N GLY A 100 -22.54 11.54 -5.68
CA GLY A 100 -23.90 11.64 -6.21
C GLY A 100 -24.99 11.62 -5.15
N GLY A 101 -24.66 11.82 -3.86
CA GLY A 101 -25.65 11.89 -2.79
C GLY A 101 -26.16 10.53 -2.30
N ARG A 102 -25.47 9.43 -2.61
CA ARG A 102 -25.77 8.07 -2.11
C ARG A 102 -27.12 7.52 -2.54
N THR A 103 -27.58 7.90 -3.73
CA THR A 103 -28.86 7.43 -4.30
C THR A 103 -28.71 6.08 -5.00
N GLY A 104 -29.71 5.20 -4.87
CA GLY A 104 -29.69 3.87 -5.48
C GLY A 104 -28.84 2.84 -4.71
N PRO A 105 -28.66 1.63 -5.27
CA PRO A 105 -27.90 0.57 -4.60
C PRO A 105 -26.44 0.98 -4.41
N ARG A 106 -25.90 0.71 -3.22
CA ARG A 106 -24.48 0.96 -2.92
C ARG A 106 -23.61 -0.01 -3.73
N PRO A 107 -22.60 0.47 -4.48
CA PRO A 107 -21.67 -0.42 -5.18
C PRO A 107 -20.87 -1.28 -4.19
N PRO A 108 -20.39 -2.47 -4.60
CA PRO A 108 -19.58 -3.34 -3.76
C PRO A 108 -18.21 -2.73 -3.45
N GLY A 109 -17.61 -3.16 -2.34
CA GLY A 109 -16.30 -2.73 -1.89
C GLY A 109 -16.35 -1.62 -0.85
N ARG A 110 -15.19 -1.38 -0.23
CA ARG A 110 -15.04 -0.50 0.96
C ARG A 110 -14.08 0.65 0.72
N LEU A 111 -13.45 0.69 -0.46
CA LEU A 111 -12.36 1.60 -0.78
C LEU A 111 -12.88 2.91 -1.37
N ARG A 112 -12.15 3.99 -1.10
CA ARG A 112 -12.34 5.29 -1.76
C ARG A 112 -10.98 5.88 -2.08
N PRO A 113 -10.84 6.65 -3.17
CA PRO A 113 -9.60 7.34 -3.49
C PRO A 113 -9.20 8.27 -2.35
N LEU A 114 -7.92 8.25 -1.99
CA LEU A 114 -7.38 9.18 -1.01
C LEU A 114 -7.32 10.57 -1.63
N ALA A 115 -8.14 11.50 -1.11
CA ALA A 115 -8.06 12.90 -1.50
C ALA A 115 -6.81 13.53 -0.88
N PRO A 116 -5.88 14.09 -1.68
CA PRO A 116 -4.76 14.82 -1.12
C PRO A 116 -5.28 16.03 -0.35
N ALA A 117 -4.75 16.26 0.85
CA ALA A 117 -5.06 17.48 1.57
C ALA A 117 -4.52 18.68 0.78
N PRO A 118 -5.32 19.74 0.53
CA PRO A 118 -4.84 20.91 -0.18
C PRO A 118 -3.80 21.63 0.70
N ILE A 119 -2.56 21.68 0.23
CA ILE A 119 -1.49 22.45 0.84
C ILE A 119 -1.27 23.68 -0.02
N GLY A 120 -1.43 24.87 0.55
CA GLY A 120 -1.22 26.14 -0.17
C GLY A 120 0.22 26.26 -0.71
N PRO A 121 0.44 26.99 -1.81
CA PRO A 121 1.76 27.06 -2.45
C PRO A 121 2.85 27.63 -1.51
N VAL A 122 2.51 28.64 -0.71
CA VAL A 122 3.42 29.23 0.28
C VAL A 122 3.74 28.25 1.41
N GLN A 123 2.72 27.54 1.91
CA GLN A 123 2.88 26.51 2.94
C GLN A 123 3.77 25.38 2.41
N ARG A 124 3.52 24.90 1.19
CA ARG A 124 4.34 23.87 0.54
C ARG A 124 5.79 24.33 0.41
N LEU A 125 6.03 25.58 0.02
CA LEU A 125 7.38 26.12 -0.18
C LEU A 125 8.19 26.11 1.12
N TRP A 126 7.68 26.72 2.19
CA TRP A 126 8.41 26.78 3.46
C TRP A 126 8.43 25.42 4.19
N ALA A 127 7.32 24.68 4.19
CA ALA A 127 7.25 23.36 4.82
C ALA A 127 8.26 22.40 4.18
N THR A 128 8.39 22.37 2.85
CA THR A 128 9.39 21.53 2.18
C THR A 128 10.81 21.88 2.62
N ARG A 129 11.13 23.17 2.75
CA ARG A 129 12.46 23.64 3.17
C ARG A 129 12.76 23.24 4.61
N VAL A 130 11.83 23.44 5.52
CA VAL A 130 11.97 23.03 6.93
C VAL A 130 12.06 21.51 7.04
N TYR A 131 11.17 20.79 6.34
CA TYR A 131 11.11 19.34 6.35
C TYR A 131 12.42 18.70 5.86
N ARG A 132 13.03 19.20 4.78
CA ARG A 132 14.30 18.65 4.28
C ARG A 132 15.53 19.05 5.09
N ARG A 133 15.55 20.24 5.69
CA ARG A 133 16.76 20.77 6.37
C ARG A 133 16.79 20.48 7.87
N ALA A 134 15.67 20.67 8.54
CA ALA A 134 15.57 20.53 10.00
C ALA A 134 15.12 19.12 10.40
N TYR A 135 14.10 18.58 9.74
CA TYR A 135 13.55 17.26 10.07
C TYR A 135 14.33 16.13 9.41
N ASP A 136 14.62 16.25 8.11
CA ASP A 136 15.33 15.30 7.24
C ASP A 136 14.88 13.84 7.49
N PRO A 137 13.76 13.41 6.88
CA PRO A 137 13.18 12.10 7.15
C PRO A 137 14.12 10.93 6.80
N ASP A 138 15.08 11.15 5.91
CA ASP A 138 16.05 10.16 5.45
C ASP A 138 17.26 10.04 6.39
N GLY A 139 17.32 10.85 7.46
CA GLY A 139 18.38 10.80 8.47
C GLY A 139 19.78 11.14 7.93
N ARG A 140 19.88 11.85 6.81
CA ARG A 140 21.14 12.11 6.11
C ARG A 140 22.09 12.98 6.95
N PRO A 141 23.41 12.76 6.85
CA PRO A 141 24.42 13.70 7.34
C PRO A 141 24.22 15.09 6.73
N ARG A 142 24.47 16.17 7.48
CA ARG A 142 24.17 17.56 7.06
C ARG A 142 24.73 17.95 5.69
N HIS A 143 25.90 17.42 5.31
CA HIS A 143 26.53 17.68 4.02
C HIS A 143 25.82 17.03 2.81
N LEU A 144 24.95 16.03 3.05
CA LEU A 144 24.16 15.34 2.02
C LEU A 144 22.69 15.81 1.96
N ARG A 145 22.27 16.73 2.85
CA ARG A 145 20.89 17.25 2.91
C ARG A 145 20.55 18.27 1.80
N ALA A 146 21.57 18.78 1.11
CA ALA A 146 21.42 19.82 0.10
C ALA A 146 21.39 19.30 -1.35
N GLY A 147 21.55 17.99 -1.56
CA GLY A 147 21.47 17.38 -2.89
C GLY A 147 20.03 17.42 -3.44
N ALA A 148 19.86 18.06 -4.60
CA ALA A 148 18.63 18.00 -5.38
C ALA A 148 18.64 16.73 -6.25
N PHE A 149 17.50 16.05 -6.31
CA PHE A 149 17.04 15.39 -7.53
C PHE A 149 16.10 16.37 -8.23
#